data_AF-A0A101EPW3-F1
#
_entry.id   AF-A0A101EPW3-F1
#
_cell.length_a   1.000
_cell.length_b   1.000
_cell.length_c   1.000
_cell.angle_alpha   90.00
_cell.angle_beta   90.00
_cell.angle_gamma   90.00
#
_symmetry.space_group_name_H-M   'P 1'
#
loop_
_entity.id
_entity.type
_entity.pdbx_description
1 polymer ?
#
loop_
_entity_poly.entity_id
_entity_poly.type
_entity_poly.pdbx_seq_one_letter_code
_entity_poly.pdbx_strand_id
1 'polypeptide(L)'
;MKTFLESLKFPVQEVNRKSSSEKGPGRPPYWEMVFYWTRKPLVGARAVIAGALLPEDLDENLFKVAIRLSSRTPHRENPQTPAEFAKYFEGKKLLDPFAGFGSIPLEGLRLGLDVTAVELLPTTYIFLKAVLEYPKKFGKSLIKDVGRWGEWITEQLKNDPEIRELYDDDVAVYIGTWEIKCPHCGRWTPAIGNFWLARVKDNKGYKRLAYMKPEKNGDEVEIKVIDLNEILGDISKAKIDGNEIIFEGENYVKTVKEAIRSGKLKQNDVKIDGNKVIFKVPSANIESRRSQLTCLMCGNVIKYADENGNHHMKLKNGDFYVKFALRKYHEGDEHFARQRLLVKVKIDERDLIFEPATREDNERLWKAKEKVKEMLEKGDPDVPSETIPLYENRRITPILSAEKWYQFFNPRQLLTLIKIVRLIREVGKKVEEEKLKEGWSAEQAFEYAEAVATYLSVALVNQVRHNCIVTSVEPTRKFVAHALASRGI
;
A
#
# COMPACT_ATOMS: atom_id res chain seq x y z
N MET A 1 40.91 -0.96 -29.02
CA MET A 1 41.70 -0.65 -27.81
C MET A 1 41.01 -1.36 -26.66
N LYS A 2 41.72 -2.13 -25.84
CA LYS A 2 41.12 -2.79 -24.69
C LYS A 2 40.78 -1.76 -23.61
N THR A 3 39.70 -2.02 -22.89
CA THR A 3 39.14 -1.13 -21.87
C THR A 3 39.45 -1.66 -20.47
N PHE A 4 39.30 -0.82 -19.44
CA PHE A 4 39.46 -1.26 -18.05
C PHE A 4 38.49 -2.39 -17.67
N LEU A 5 37.29 -2.41 -18.27
CA LEU A 5 36.31 -3.47 -18.06
C LEU A 5 36.80 -4.87 -18.50
N GLU A 6 37.68 -4.91 -19.51
CA GLU A 6 38.27 -6.15 -20.04
C GLU A 6 39.57 -6.54 -19.30
N SER A 7 40.03 -5.70 -18.37
CA SER A 7 41.25 -5.91 -17.59
C SER A 7 41.04 -6.91 -16.44
N LEU A 8 42.07 -7.70 -16.14
CA LEU A 8 42.10 -8.55 -14.94
C LEU A 8 42.06 -7.75 -13.63
N LYS A 9 42.37 -6.44 -13.69
CA LYS A 9 42.30 -5.51 -12.56
C LYS A 9 40.88 -5.01 -12.27
N PHE A 10 39.89 -5.29 -13.12
CA PHE A 10 38.53 -4.82 -12.90
C PHE A 10 37.95 -5.47 -11.63
N PRO A 11 37.50 -4.69 -10.61
CA PRO A 11 37.14 -5.21 -9.30
C PRO A 11 35.74 -5.84 -9.25
N VAL A 12 35.46 -6.82 -10.13
CA VAL A 12 34.13 -7.42 -10.33
C VAL A 12 33.51 -7.99 -9.06
N GLN A 13 34.32 -8.64 -8.21
CA GLN A 13 33.83 -9.24 -6.96
C GLN A 13 33.29 -8.18 -6.00
N GLU A 14 34.00 -7.06 -5.89
CA GLU A 14 33.59 -5.96 -5.01
C GLU A 14 32.36 -5.22 -5.57
N VAL A 15 32.33 -4.98 -6.89
CA VAL A 15 31.15 -4.43 -7.58
C VAL A 15 29.91 -5.30 -7.34
N ASN A 16 30.04 -6.62 -7.47
CA ASN A 16 28.93 -7.56 -7.24
C ASN A 16 28.44 -7.56 -5.79
N ARG A 17 29.36 -7.50 -4.82
CA ARG A 17 29.03 -7.41 -3.39
C ARG A 17 28.25 -6.14 -3.08
N LYS A 18 28.70 -4.99 -3.58
CA LYS A 18 28.03 -3.70 -3.39
C LYS A 18 26.68 -3.67 -4.10
N SER A 19 26.62 -4.15 -5.35
CA SER A 19 25.39 -4.24 -6.13
C SER A 19 24.32 -5.10 -5.46
N SER A 20 24.71 -6.22 -4.86
CA SER A 20 23.79 -7.11 -4.12
C SER A 20 23.15 -6.41 -2.93
N SER A 21 23.88 -5.53 -2.23
CA SER A 21 23.34 -4.79 -1.08
C SER A 21 22.21 -3.83 -1.46
N GLU A 22 22.21 -3.32 -2.70
CA GLU A 22 21.17 -2.43 -3.22
C GLU A 22 19.83 -3.13 -3.42
N LYS A 23 19.84 -4.45 -3.61
CA LYS A 23 18.62 -5.27 -3.69
C LYS A 23 18.01 -5.58 -2.32
N GLY A 24 18.79 -5.40 -1.26
CA GLY A 24 18.40 -5.64 0.13
C GLY A 24 18.11 -4.34 0.90
N PRO A 25 18.72 -4.10 2.07
CA PRO A 25 18.48 -2.91 2.89
C PRO A 25 19.14 -1.63 2.35
N GLY A 26 20.07 -1.74 1.39
CA GLY A 26 20.80 -0.61 0.80
C GLY A 26 20.13 -0.03 -0.44
N ARG A 27 18.79 -0.09 -0.56
CA ARG A 27 18.09 0.37 -1.77
C ARG A 27 18.33 1.86 -2.06
N PRO A 28 18.56 2.24 -3.34
CA PRO A 28 18.53 3.63 -3.77
C PRO A 28 17.17 4.29 -3.44
N PRO A 29 17.15 5.51 -2.87
CA PRO A 29 15.91 6.15 -2.41
C PRO A 29 14.84 6.28 -3.50
N TYR A 30 15.23 6.60 -4.74
CA TYR A 30 14.27 6.80 -5.82
C TYR A 30 13.53 5.50 -6.21
N TRP A 31 14.08 4.32 -5.88
CA TRP A 31 13.39 3.02 -6.08
C TRP A 31 12.17 2.83 -5.18
N GLU A 32 12.01 3.69 -4.18
CA GLU A 32 10.87 3.70 -3.27
C GLU A 32 9.80 4.73 -3.71
N MET A 33 10.06 5.54 -4.75
CA MET A 33 9.05 6.44 -5.34
C MET A 33 7.88 5.64 -5.90
N VAL A 34 8.14 4.68 -6.78
CA VAL A 34 7.21 3.64 -7.21
C VAL A 34 8.06 2.41 -7.44
N PHE A 35 7.52 1.22 -7.14
CA PHE A 35 8.21 0.03 -7.59
C PHE A 35 7.99 -0.14 -9.08
N TYR A 36 9.09 -0.25 -9.80
CA TYR A 36 9.08 -0.54 -11.23
C TYR A 36 10.00 -1.74 -11.53
N TRP A 37 9.76 -2.40 -12.66
CA TRP A 37 10.58 -3.50 -13.14
C TRP A 37 11.97 -3.01 -13.57
N THR A 38 12.95 -3.91 -13.71
CA THR A 38 14.29 -3.57 -14.27
C THR A 38 15.10 -2.50 -13.50
N ARG A 39 15.02 -2.48 -12.16
CA ARG A 39 15.89 -1.63 -11.33
C ARG A 39 17.32 -2.20 -11.28
N LYS A 40 18.22 -1.79 -12.17
CA LYS A 40 19.62 -2.30 -12.15
C LYS A 40 20.41 -1.62 -11.02
N PRO A 41 21.24 -2.35 -10.24
CA PRO A 41 22.07 -1.72 -9.22
C PRO A 41 22.90 -0.56 -9.80
N LEU A 42 22.83 0.60 -9.17
CA LEU A 42 23.47 1.83 -9.63
C LEU A 42 25.00 1.67 -9.62
N VAL A 43 25.58 1.11 -8.55
CA VAL A 43 27.03 0.92 -8.50
C VAL A 43 27.53 -0.02 -9.61
N GLY A 44 26.73 -1.05 -9.95
CA GLY A 44 27.02 -1.95 -11.05
C GLY A 44 26.98 -1.24 -12.40
N ALA A 45 25.92 -0.47 -12.66
CA ALA A 45 25.80 0.33 -13.87
C ALA A 45 26.97 1.33 -14.01
N ARG A 46 27.27 2.08 -12.95
CA ARG A 46 28.39 3.03 -12.89
C ARG A 46 29.73 2.35 -13.22
N ALA A 47 30.01 1.21 -12.60
CA ALA A 47 31.28 0.50 -12.79
C ALA A 47 31.43 -0.01 -14.23
N VAL A 48 30.36 -0.53 -14.84
CA VAL A 48 30.39 -1.00 -16.23
C VAL A 48 30.58 0.15 -17.20
N ILE A 49 29.83 1.26 -17.03
CA ILE A 49 29.95 2.45 -17.89
C ILE A 49 31.37 3.03 -17.79
N ALA A 50 31.87 3.26 -16.58
CA ALA A 50 33.20 3.81 -16.37
C ALA A 50 34.30 2.87 -16.90
N GLY A 51 34.21 1.57 -16.59
CA GLY A 51 35.18 0.58 -17.05
C GLY A 51 35.24 0.44 -18.56
N ALA A 52 34.12 0.61 -19.27
CA ALA A 52 34.06 0.54 -20.73
C ALA A 52 34.69 1.75 -21.44
N LEU A 53 34.86 2.88 -20.74
CA LEU A 53 35.42 4.12 -21.31
C LEU A 53 36.86 4.39 -20.87
N LEU A 54 37.27 3.85 -19.73
CA LEU A 54 38.60 4.02 -19.16
C LEU A 54 39.60 3.01 -19.77
N PRO A 55 40.90 3.35 -19.81
CA PRO A 55 41.92 2.51 -20.45
C PRO A 55 42.29 1.28 -19.61
N GLU A 56 42.74 0.20 -20.27
CA GLU A 56 43.06 -1.10 -19.64
C GLU A 56 44.12 -1.03 -18.52
N ASP A 57 45.09 -0.12 -18.66
CA ASP A 57 46.26 0.03 -17.80
C ASP A 57 46.00 0.82 -16.51
N LEU A 58 44.78 1.31 -16.31
CA LEU A 58 44.37 2.09 -15.15
C LEU A 58 44.68 1.39 -13.81
N ASP A 59 45.03 2.20 -12.81
CA ASP A 59 45.17 1.74 -11.42
C ASP A 59 43.81 1.38 -10.80
N GLU A 60 43.73 0.20 -10.17
CA GLU A 60 42.50 -0.31 -9.57
C GLU A 60 42.00 0.58 -8.41
N ASN A 61 42.91 1.09 -7.57
CA ASN A 61 42.51 1.90 -6.42
C ASN A 61 41.95 3.25 -6.86
N LEU A 62 42.59 3.86 -7.86
CA LEU A 62 42.11 5.08 -8.48
C LEU A 62 40.71 4.89 -9.08
N PHE A 63 40.46 3.78 -9.79
CA PHE A 63 39.11 3.44 -10.27
C PHE A 63 38.11 3.34 -9.12
N LYS A 64 38.44 2.60 -8.06
CA LYS A 64 37.57 2.42 -6.88
C LYS A 64 37.22 3.73 -6.21
N VAL A 65 38.18 4.64 -6.06
CA VAL A 65 37.94 5.99 -5.52
C VAL A 65 37.02 6.77 -6.44
N ALA A 66 37.30 6.78 -7.75
CA ALA A 66 36.55 7.54 -8.74
C ALA A 66 35.06 7.16 -8.77
N ILE A 67 34.75 5.86 -8.74
CA ILE A 67 33.36 5.38 -8.75
C ILE A 67 32.74 5.24 -7.34
N ARG A 68 33.46 5.68 -6.28
CA ARG A 68 33.06 5.57 -4.87
C ARG A 68 32.90 4.14 -4.35
N LEU A 69 33.54 3.15 -4.97
CA LEU A 69 33.37 1.73 -4.59
C LEU A 69 33.77 1.44 -3.14
N SER A 70 34.76 2.18 -2.62
CA SER A 70 35.22 2.09 -1.23
C SER A 70 34.18 2.57 -0.20
N SER A 71 33.19 3.38 -0.60
CA SER A 71 32.11 3.85 0.29
C SER A 71 31.23 2.69 0.75
N ARG A 72 30.64 2.81 1.96
CA ARG A 72 29.62 1.87 2.44
C ARG A 72 28.41 1.82 1.52
N THR A 73 27.98 2.95 0.96
CA THR A 73 26.81 3.06 0.06
C THR A 73 27.14 3.89 -1.19
N PRO A 74 27.90 3.32 -2.16
CA PRO A 74 28.42 4.06 -3.31
C PRO A 74 27.35 4.76 -4.15
N HIS A 75 26.19 4.13 -4.32
CA HIS A 75 25.09 4.66 -5.12
C HIS A 75 24.48 5.97 -4.58
N ARG A 76 24.67 6.28 -3.28
CA ARG A 76 24.19 7.53 -2.67
C ARG A 76 25.12 8.72 -2.93
N GLU A 77 26.32 8.45 -3.43
CA GLU A 77 27.36 9.45 -3.64
C GLU A 77 27.60 9.66 -5.13
N ASN A 78 27.79 10.91 -5.53
CA ASN A 78 28.24 11.20 -6.89
C ASN A 78 29.66 10.67 -7.09
N PRO A 79 29.98 10.15 -8.30
CA PRO A 79 31.34 9.75 -8.61
C PRO A 79 32.28 10.95 -8.45
N GLN A 80 33.51 10.66 -8.03
CA GLN A 80 34.57 11.66 -7.87
C GLN A 80 35.59 11.44 -8.97
N THR A 81 35.23 11.81 -10.20
CA THR A 81 36.07 11.60 -11.38
C THR A 81 37.29 12.53 -11.33
N PRO A 82 38.53 11.99 -11.30
CA PRO A 82 39.73 12.81 -11.44
C PRO A 82 39.73 13.58 -12.77
N ALA A 83 40.40 14.73 -12.83
CA ALA A 83 40.45 15.56 -14.04
C ALA A 83 41.02 14.79 -15.25
N GLU A 84 41.98 13.89 -15.01
CA GLU A 84 42.53 12.99 -16.03
C GLU A 84 41.51 12.03 -16.64
N PHE A 85 40.37 11.78 -15.98
CA PHE A 85 39.29 10.96 -16.51
C PHE A 85 38.34 11.75 -17.40
N ALA A 86 38.31 13.08 -17.29
CA ALA A 86 37.37 13.94 -18.01
C ALA A 86 37.43 13.69 -19.53
N LYS A 87 38.65 13.55 -20.09
CA LYS A 87 38.87 13.26 -21.52
C LYS A 87 38.22 11.96 -22.03
N TYR A 88 37.90 11.02 -21.14
CA TYR A 88 37.24 9.76 -21.49
C TYR A 88 35.72 9.84 -21.42
N PHE A 89 35.17 10.81 -20.69
CA PHE A 89 33.72 10.97 -20.50
C PHE A 89 33.15 12.15 -21.29
N GLU A 90 33.87 13.27 -21.37
CA GLU A 90 33.43 14.48 -22.03
C GLU A 90 33.12 14.24 -23.52
N GLY A 91 31.96 14.71 -23.97
CA GLY A 91 31.48 14.53 -25.34
C GLY A 91 31.07 13.09 -25.71
N LYS A 92 31.17 12.12 -24.79
CA LYS A 92 30.68 10.76 -25.03
C LYS A 92 29.17 10.68 -24.87
N LYS A 93 28.55 9.95 -25.80
CA LYS A 93 27.11 9.71 -25.83
C LYS A 93 26.78 8.29 -25.34
N LEU A 94 25.76 8.18 -24.51
CA LEU A 94 25.20 6.92 -24.04
C LEU A 94 23.73 6.83 -24.44
N LEU A 95 23.38 5.77 -25.17
CA LEU A 95 22.01 5.42 -25.49
C LEU A 95 21.62 4.20 -24.67
N ASP A 96 20.56 4.33 -23.87
CA ASP A 96 19.89 3.18 -23.26
C ASP A 96 18.50 3.00 -23.91
N PRO A 97 18.35 2.05 -24.85
CA PRO A 97 17.10 1.82 -25.56
C PRO A 97 16.04 1.12 -24.70
N PHE A 98 16.40 0.64 -23.51
CA PHE A 98 15.53 -0.09 -22.58
C PHE A 98 15.74 0.42 -21.16
N ALA A 99 15.64 1.75 -21.01
CA ALA A 99 16.07 2.44 -19.80
C ALA A 99 15.30 2.00 -18.55
N GLY A 100 14.07 1.53 -18.71
CA GLY A 100 13.22 1.11 -17.61
C GLY A 100 13.14 2.22 -16.56
N PHE A 101 13.50 1.92 -15.30
CA PHE A 101 13.49 2.91 -14.23
C PHE A 101 14.70 3.88 -14.22
N GLY A 102 15.52 3.89 -15.27
CA GLY A 102 16.55 4.91 -15.47
C GLY A 102 17.87 4.70 -14.74
N SER A 103 18.16 3.50 -14.24
CA SER A 103 19.40 3.25 -13.46
C SER A 103 20.70 3.49 -14.24
N ILE A 104 20.81 2.95 -15.46
CA ILE A 104 21.97 3.15 -16.34
C ILE A 104 22.09 4.63 -16.77
N PRO A 105 21.04 5.27 -17.33
CA PRO A 105 21.14 6.65 -17.76
C PRO A 105 21.42 7.61 -16.60
N LEU A 106 20.90 7.35 -15.39
CA LEU A 106 21.24 8.14 -14.20
C LEU A 106 22.73 8.12 -13.90
N GLU A 107 23.36 6.94 -13.91
CA GLU A 107 24.80 6.84 -13.64
C GLU A 107 25.64 7.40 -14.79
N GLY A 108 25.16 7.29 -16.03
CA GLY A 108 25.78 7.98 -17.17
C GLY A 108 25.79 9.50 -16.99
N LEU A 109 24.65 10.10 -16.59
CA LEU A 109 24.56 11.53 -16.30
C LEU A 109 25.50 11.93 -15.16
N ARG A 110 25.59 11.12 -14.10
CA ARG A 110 26.49 11.39 -12.95
C ARG A 110 27.96 11.30 -13.31
N LEU A 111 28.32 10.51 -14.31
CA LEU A 111 29.67 10.43 -14.88
C LEU A 111 29.98 11.56 -15.89
N GLY A 112 28.98 12.40 -16.23
CA GLY A 112 29.14 13.52 -17.15
C GLY A 112 28.89 13.19 -18.63
N LEU A 113 28.28 12.05 -18.93
CA LEU A 113 27.94 11.66 -20.30
C LEU A 113 26.72 12.43 -20.83
N ASP A 114 26.65 12.56 -22.16
CA ASP A 114 25.43 12.93 -22.87
C ASP A 114 24.54 11.69 -23.02
N VAL A 115 23.37 11.69 -22.39
CA VAL A 115 22.56 10.48 -22.20
C VAL A 115 21.21 10.61 -22.91
N THR A 116 20.89 9.61 -23.72
CA THR A 116 19.55 9.41 -24.29
C THR A 116 18.94 8.14 -23.70
N ALA A 117 17.83 8.28 -22.99
CA ALA A 117 17.05 7.16 -22.46
C ALA A 117 15.78 7.01 -23.29
N VAL A 118 15.50 5.79 -23.76
CA VAL A 118 14.31 5.49 -24.56
C VAL A 118 13.48 4.43 -23.84
N GLU A 119 12.16 4.60 -23.93
CA GLU A 119 11.21 3.60 -23.46
C GLU A 119 9.89 3.73 -24.23
N LEU A 120 9.25 2.59 -24.53
CA LEU A 120 7.99 2.55 -25.27
C LEU A 120 6.79 2.78 -24.34
N LEU A 121 6.89 2.33 -23.09
CA LEU A 121 5.81 2.40 -22.13
C LEU A 121 5.63 3.84 -21.60
N PRO A 122 4.45 4.46 -21.81
CA PRO A 122 4.21 5.86 -21.41
C PRO A 122 4.45 6.11 -19.92
N THR A 123 4.03 5.19 -19.06
CA THR A 123 4.24 5.28 -17.60
C THR A 123 5.73 5.37 -17.26
N THR A 124 6.56 4.61 -17.97
CA THR A 124 8.01 4.58 -17.72
C THR A 124 8.69 5.83 -18.23
N TYR A 125 8.23 6.37 -19.36
CA TYR A 125 8.70 7.66 -19.87
C TYR A 125 8.52 8.76 -18.81
N ILE A 126 7.36 8.82 -18.15
CA ILE A 126 7.10 9.76 -17.05
C ILE A 126 8.06 9.52 -15.87
N PHE A 127 8.36 8.27 -15.51
CA PHE A 127 9.35 7.98 -14.47
C PHE A 127 10.76 8.41 -14.87
N LEU A 128 11.15 8.23 -16.13
CA LEU A 128 12.45 8.70 -16.62
C LEU A 128 12.55 10.22 -16.53
N LYS A 129 11.49 10.97 -16.89
CA LYS A 129 11.41 12.42 -16.66
C LYS A 129 11.62 12.77 -15.19
N ALA A 130 10.91 12.11 -14.28
CA ALA A 130 10.98 12.35 -12.84
C ALA A 130 12.32 11.94 -12.19
N VAL A 131 13.04 10.98 -12.76
CA VAL A 131 14.33 10.49 -12.22
C VAL A 131 15.52 11.24 -12.82
N LEU A 132 15.45 11.59 -14.10
CA LEU A 132 16.61 12.08 -14.88
C LEU A 132 16.50 13.56 -15.23
N GLU A 133 15.33 14.00 -15.68
CA GLU A 133 15.19 15.32 -16.33
C GLU A 133 14.79 16.41 -15.33
N TYR A 134 13.67 16.23 -14.61
CA TYR A 134 13.15 17.24 -13.69
C TYR A 134 14.12 17.61 -12.56
N PRO A 135 14.79 16.65 -11.88
CA PRO A 135 15.78 16.99 -10.86
C PRO A 135 16.98 17.77 -11.42
N LYS A 136 17.39 17.46 -12.66
CA LYS A 136 18.52 18.13 -13.33
C LYS A 136 18.17 19.55 -13.73
N LYS A 137 16.95 19.77 -14.25
CA LYS A 137 16.48 21.09 -14.70
C LYS A 137 16.16 22.03 -13.53
N PHE A 138 15.43 21.56 -12.53
CA PHE A 138 14.80 22.43 -11.53
C PHE A 138 15.41 22.31 -10.12
N GLY A 139 16.15 21.23 -9.84
CA GLY A 139 16.87 21.07 -8.58
C GLY A 139 15.96 21.09 -7.35
N LYS A 140 16.39 21.80 -6.30
CA LYS A 140 15.76 21.74 -4.97
C LYS A 140 14.45 22.52 -4.85
N SER A 141 14.10 23.40 -5.79
CA SER A 141 12.83 24.14 -5.73
C SER A 141 11.63 23.19 -5.81
N LEU A 142 11.73 22.14 -6.63
CA LEU A 142 10.72 21.10 -6.76
C LEU A 142 10.33 20.47 -5.42
N ILE A 143 11.31 20.23 -4.54
CA ILE A 143 11.06 19.62 -3.24
C ILE A 143 10.11 20.50 -2.42
N LYS A 144 10.36 21.82 -2.42
CA LYS A 144 9.55 22.78 -1.68
C LYS A 144 8.15 22.91 -2.27
N ASP A 145 8.05 23.04 -3.58
CA ASP A 145 6.75 23.24 -4.24
C ASP A 145 5.88 21.97 -4.21
N VAL A 146 6.46 20.78 -4.41
CA VAL A 146 5.72 19.51 -4.25
C VAL A 146 5.22 19.35 -2.82
N GLY A 147 6.02 19.71 -1.82
CA GLY A 147 5.58 19.71 -0.41
C GLY A 147 4.43 20.69 -0.16
N ARG A 148 4.60 21.96 -0.55
CA ARG A 148 3.60 23.04 -0.41
C ARG A 148 2.27 22.66 -1.07
N TRP A 149 2.31 22.16 -2.31
CA TRP A 149 1.09 21.79 -3.03
C TRP A 149 0.48 20.49 -2.53
N GLY A 150 1.28 19.56 -2.00
CA GLY A 150 0.78 18.39 -1.28
C GLY A 150 -0.02 18.78 -0.03
N GLU A 151 0.51 19.71 0.77
CA GLU A 151 -0.19 20.27 1.93
C GLU A 151 -1.48 20.99 1.51
N TRP A 152 -1.41 21.79 0.43
CA TRP A 152 -2.59 22.45 -0.12
C TRP A 152 -3.69 21.44 -0.52
N ILE A 153 -3.35 20.35 -1.21
CA ILE A 153 -4.30 19.27 -1.56
C ILE A 153 -4.94 18.69 -0.30
N THR A 154 -4.14 18.39 0.73
CA THR A 154 -4.69 17.83 1.98
C THR A 154 -5.64 18.79 2.67
N GLU A 155 -5.35 20.09 2.65
CA GLU A 155 -6.22 21.12 3.23
C GLU A 155 -7.51 21.28 2.42
N GLN A 156 -7.44 21.22 1.09
CA GLN A 156 -8.65 21.24 0.24
C GLN A 156 -9.54 20.03 0.52
N LEU A 157 -8.98 18.83 0.65
CA LEU A 157 -9.75 17.61 0.97
C LEU A 157 -10.39 17.68 2.36
N LYS A 158 -9.68 18.23 3.34
CA LYS A 158 -10.20 18.40 4.71
C LYS A 158 -11.38 19.37 4.78
N ASN A 159 -11.41 20.36 3.89
CA ASN A 159 -12.48 21.34 3.79
C ASN A 159 -13.57 20.96 2.76
N ASP A 160 -13.38 19.88 2.00
CA ASP A 160 -14.36 19.41 1.03
C ASP A 160 -15.63 18.91 1.76
N PRO A 161 -16.80 19.52 1.52
CA PRO A 161 -18.03 19.17 2.26
C PRO A 161 -18.43 17.71 2.10
N GLU A 162 -18.15 17.12 0.94
CA GLU A 162 -18.49 15.73 0.68
C GLU A 162 -17.56 14.76 1.40
N ILE A 163 -16.26 15.09 1.48
CA ILE A 163 -15.30 14.26 2.23
C ILE A 163 -15.55 14.36 3.73
N ARG A 164 -15.84 15.55 4.25
CA ARG A 164 -16.18 15.76 5.67
C ARG A 164 -17.41 14.97 6.12
N GLU A 165 -18.36 14.72 5.22
CA GLU A 165 -19.53 13.90 5.53
C GLU A 165 -19.18 12.40 5.65
N LEU A 166 -18.06 11.95 5.08
CA LEU A 166 -17.71 10.52 4.95
C LEU A 166 -16.72 10.02 6.01
N TYR A 167 -15.98 10.91 6.65
CA TYR A 167 -14.90 10.61 7.58
C TYR A 167 -15.00 11.47 8.84
N ASP A 168 -14.69 10.87 9.98
CA ASP A 168 -14.54 11.59 11.25
C ASP A 168 -13.14 12.22 11.33
N ASP A 169 -13.05 13.46 11.81
CA ASP A 169 -11.78 14.21 11.90
C ASP A 169 -10.73 13.54 12.81
N ASP A 170 -11.16 12.73 13.80
CA ASP A 170 -10.30 12.05 14.77
C ASP A 170 -9.98 10.59 14.40
N VAL A 171 -10.51 10.07 13.27
CA VAL A 171 -10.33 8.68 12.85
C VAL A 171 -9.26 8.58 11.76
N ALA A 172 -8.21 7.81 12.03
CA ALA A 172 -7.12 7.57 11.10
C ALA A 172 -7.41 6.43 10.12
N VAL A 173 -8.09 5.36 10.55
CA VAL A 173 -8.35 4.18 9.71
C VAL A 173 -9.75 3.62 9.99
N TYR A 174 -10.44 3.22 8.92
CA TYR A 174 -11.64 2.41 9.00
C TYR A 174 -11.33 0.99 8.51
N ILE A 175 -11.61 -0.02 9.33
CA ILE A 175 -11.50 -1.43 8.97
C ILE A 175 -12.88 -1.92 8.56
N GLY A 176 -12.98 -2.48 7.36
CA GLY A 176 -14.22 -3.01 6.81
C GLY A 176 -14.04 -4.38 6.16
N THR A 177 -15.16 -4.99 5.80
CA THR A 177 -15.20 -6.24 5.05
C THR A 177 -16.45 -6.32 4.18
N TRP A 178 -16.56 -7.41 3.42
CA TRP A 178 -17.78 -7.82 2.75
C TRP A 178 -18.70 -8.58 3.71
N GLU A 179 -19.98 -8.25 3.71
CA GLU A 179 -21.05 -9.09 4.24
C GLU A 179 -21.68 -9.91 3.14
N ILE A 180 -21.98 -11.16 3.45
CA ILE A 180 -22.58 -12.12 2.54
C ILE A 180 -23.95 -12.52 3.09
N LYS A 181 -24.96 -12.54 2.22
CA LYS A 181 -26.29 -13.02 2.59
C LYS A 181 -26.24 -14.53 2.77
N CYS A 182 -26.58 -15.02 3.97
CA CYS A 182 -26.53 -16.45 4.24
C CYS A 182 -27.68 -17.16 3.52
N PRO A 183 -27.42 -18.19 2.68
CA PRO A 183 -28.47 -18.93 1.99
C PRO A 183 -29.29 -19.84 2.93
N HIS A 184 -28.82 -20.09 4.16
CA HIS A 184 -29.49 -20.97 5.12
C HIS A 184 -30.47 -20.23 6.03
N CYS A 185 -30.08 -19.06 6.53
CA CYS A 185 -30.89 -18.31 7.50
C CYS A 185 -31.33 -16.93 7.00
N GLY A 186 -30.97 -16.54 5.77
CA GLY A 186 -31.33 -15.25 5.18
C GLY A 186 -30.69 -14.03 5.84
N ARG A 187 -29.80 -14.18 6.82
CA ARG A 187 -29.16 -13.07 7.54
C ARG A 187 -27.78 -12.73 6.98
N TRP A 188 -27.36 -11.49 7.21
CA TRP A 188 -26.04 -11.01 6.80
C TRP A 188 -24.95 -11.57 7.72
N THR A 189 -23.83 -12.00 7.13
CA THR A 189 -22.66 -12.43 7.89
C THR A 189 -21.41 -11.75 7.32
N PRO A 190 -20.60 -11.05 8.14
CA PRO A 190 -19.33 -10.50 7.67
C PRO A 190 -18.35 -11.65 7.39
N ALA A 191 -17.57 -11.51 6.31
CA ALA A 191 -16.51 -12.44 5.94
C ALA A 191 -15.17 -11.96 6.52
N ILE A 192 -14.76 -12.50 7.66
CA ILE A 192 -13.59 -12.04 8.43
C ILE A 192 -12.50 -13.11 8.41
N GLY A 193 -11.41 -12.80 7.69
CA GLY A 193 -10.23 -13.67 7.60
C GLY A 193 -9.26 -13.53 8.78
N ASN A 194 -9.35 -12.44 9.54
CA ASN A 194 -8.50 -12.16 10.70
C ASN A 194 -9.26 -11.31 11.71
N PHE A 195 -9.33 -11.76 12.96
CA PHE A 195 -9.98 -11.04 14.06
C PHE A 195 -9.01 -10.18 14.87
N TRP A 196 -7.69 -10.30 14.67
CA TRP A 196 -6.71 -9.47 15.36
C TRP A 196 -6.72 -8.03 14.82
N LEU A 197 -6.79 -7.07 15.73
CA LEU A 197 -6.55 -5.65 15.46
C LEU A 197 -5.09 -5.29 15.76
N ALA A 198 -4.57 -5.77 16.89
CA ALA A 198 -3.18 -5.62 17.26
C ALA A 198 -2.65 -6.87 17.98
N ARG A 199 -1.45 -7.32 17.58
CA ARG A 199 -0.69 -8.42 18.15
C ARG A 199 0.81 -8.10 18.07
N VAL A 200 1.20 -7.05 18.78
CA VAL A 200 2.56 -6.48 18.75
C VAL A 200 3.41 -7.09 19.86
N LYS A 201 4.59 -7.60 19.51
CA LYS A 201 5.54 -8.23 20.44
C LYS A 201 6.96 -7.74 20.17
N ASP A 202 7.71 -7.50 21.23
CA ASP A 202 9.15 -7.21 21.20
C ASP A 202 9.94 -8.22 22.06
N ASN A 203 11.23 -7.94 22.27
CA ASN A 203 12.11 -8.79 23.07
C ASN A 203 11.72 -8.84 24.57
N LYS A 204 10.93 -7.87 25.06
CA LYS A 204 10.49 -7.76 26.45
C LYS A 204 9.09 -8.35 26.69
N GLY A 205 8.36 -8.72 25.63
CA GLY A 205 7.03 -9.34 25.73
C GLY A 205 6.03 -8.73 24.77
N TYR A 206 4.75 -9.01 25.00
CA TYR A 206 3.68 -8.37 24.22
C TYR A 206 3.50 -6.90 24.63
N LYS A 207 3.31 -6.03 23.63
CA LYS A 207 3.11 -4.59 23.81
C LYS A 207 1.70 -4.14 23.51
N ARG A 208 1.04 -4.77 22.53
CA ARG A 208 -0.35 -4.49 22.19
C ARG A 208 -1.09 -5.77 21.85
N LEU A 209 -2.24 -6.00 22.49
CA LEU A 209 -3.15 -7.10 22.18
C LEU A 209 -4.59 -6.59 22.14
N ALA A 210 -5.14 -6.47 20.94
CA ALA A 210 -6.52 -6.08 20.69
C ALA A 210 -7.12 -6.94 19.57
N TYR A 211 -8.39 -7.32 19.70
CA TYR A 211 -9.07 -8.14 18.71
C TYR A 211 -10.58 -7.89 18.66
N MET A 212 -11.18 -8.23 17.53
CA MET A 212 -12.63 -8.19 17.29
C MET A 212 -13.29 -9.46 17.82
N LYS A 213 -14.50 -9.33 18.36
CA LYS A 213 -15.38 -10.42 18.75
C LYS A 213 -16.78 -10.20 18.15
N PRO A 214 -17.29 -11.12 17.33
CA PRO A 214 -18.64 -11.01 16.80
C PRO A 214 -19.67 -11.35 17.88
N GLU A 215 -20.71 -10.53 18.00
CA GLU A 215 -21.85 -10.73 18.89
C GLU A 215 -23.14 -10.74 18.08
N LYS A 216 -24.10 -11.58 18.46
CA LYS A 216 -25.42 -11.61 17.82
C LYS A 216 -26.31 -10.62 18.54
N ASN A 217 -26.82 -9.63 17.81
CA ASN A 217 -27.82 -8.70 18.30
C ASN A 217 -29.06 -8.78 17.39
N GLY A 218 -30.10 -9.46 17.86
CA GLY A 218 -31.27 -9.78 17.02
C GLY A 218 -30.87 -10.55 15.76
N ASP A 219 -31.10 -9.94 14.60
CA ASP A 219 -30.79 -10.50 13.28
C ASP A 219 -29.49 -9.99 12.66
N GLU A 220 -28.69 -9.24 13.42
CA GLU A 220 -27.42 -8.69 12.98
C GLU A 220 -26.23 -9.24 13.79
N VAL A 221 -25.07 -9.26 13.13
CA VAL A 221 -23.78 -9.48 13.80
C VAL A 221 -23.19 -8.13 14.13
N GLU A 222 -23.00 -7.80 15.40
CA GLU A 222 -22.24 -6.64 15.84
C GLU A 222 -20.79 -7.04 16.15
N ILE A 223 -19.87 -6.08 16.04
CA ILE A 223 -18.47 -6.29 16.37
C ILE A 223 -18.16 -5.59 17.69
N LYS A 224 -17.82 -6.38 18.71
CA LYS A 224 -17.22 -5.90 19.93
C LYS A 224 -15.69 -5.84 19.77
N VAL A 225 -15.06 -4.82 20.31
CA VAL A 225 -13.60 -4.74 20.44
C VAL A 225 -13.21 -5.21 21.84
N ILE A 226 -12.21 -6.08 21.93
CA ILE A 226 -11.56 -6.47 23.19
C ILE A 226 -10.12 -5.97 23.15
N ASP A 227 -9.84 -4.98 23.99
CA ASP A 227 -8.52 -4.39 24.16
C ASP A 227 -7.90 -4.81 25.50
N LEU A 228 -6.90 -5.68 25.47
CA LEU A 228 -6.30 -6.20 26.69
C LEU A 228 -5.39 -5.20 27.39
N ASN A 229 -4.87 -4.19 26.68
CA ASN A 229 -4.10 -3.14 27.32
C ASN A 229 -5.01 -2.26 28.19
N GLU A 230 -6.20 -1.93 27.70
CA GLU A 230 -7.19 -1.18 28.48
C GLU A 230 -7.76 -1.99 29.65
N ILE A 231 -7.92 -3.30 29.48
CA ILE A 231 -8.52 -4.18 30.51
C ILE A 231 -7.50 -4.54 31.61
N LEU A 232 -6.26 -4.90 31.23
CA LEU A 232 -5.28 -5.48 32.16
C LEU A 232 -4.09 -4.56 32.46
N GLY A 233 -3.88 -3.50 31.67
CA GLY A 233 -2.67 -2.69 31.74
C GLY A 233 -1.46 -3.45 31.19
N ASP A 234 -0.69 -4.10 32.08
CA ASP A 234 0.53 -4.84 31.68
C ASP A 234 0.21 -6.22 31.11
N ILE A 235 0.36 -6.33 29.79
CA ILE A 235 0.16 -7.56 29.03
C ILE A 235 1.48 -8.27 28.65
N SER A 236 2.63 -7.81 29.13
CA SER A 236 3.95 -8.31 28.71
C SER A 236 4.12 -9.83 28.90
N LYS A 237 3.47 -10.38 29.93
CA LYS A 237 3.51 -11.79 30.34
C LYS A 237 2.52 -12.70 29.59
N ALA A 238 1.77 -12.19 28.62
CA ALA A 238 0.82 -12.99 27.86
C ALA A 238 1.50 -14.18 27.17
N LYS A 239 0.94 -15.39 27.33
CA LYS A 239 1.28 -16.58 26.56
C LYS A 239 0.18 -16.83 25.54
N ILE A 240 0.51 -16.94 24.26
CA ILE A 240 -0.47 -17.24 23.21
C ILE A 240 -0.26 -18.67 22.73
N ASP A 241 -1.30 -19.48 22.85
CA ASP A 241 -1.38 -20.85 22.33
C ASP A 241 -2.59 -20.98 21.40
N GLY A 242 -2.33 -21.19 20.10
CA GLY A 242 -3.35 -21.10 19.07
C GLY A 242 -4.11 -19.76 19.10
N ASN A 243 -5.39 -19.84 19.47
CA ASN A 243 -6.31 -18.69 19.58
C ASN A 243 -6.57 -18.26 21.03
N GLU A 244 -5.86 -18.85 22.00
CA GLU A 244 -6.02 -18.53 23.41
C GLU A 244 -4.88 -17.62 23.88
N ILE A 245 -5.24 -16.59 24.62
CA ILE A 245 -4.32 -15.66 25.29
C ILE A 245 -4.42 -15.94 26.78
N ILE A 246 -3.33 -16.41 27.35
CA ILE A 246 -3.28 -16.92 28.72
C ILE A 246 -2.44 -15.96 29.56
N PHE A 247 -3.02 -15.51 30.68
CA PHE A 247 -2.35 -14.79 31.75
C PHE A 247 -2.40 -15.63 33.03
N GLU A 248 -1.26 -15.78 33.69
CA GLU A 248 -1.13 -16.54 34.95
C GLU A 248 -0.80 -15.55 36.09
N GLY A 249 -1.64 -15.53 37.12
CA GLY A 249 -1.44 -14.72 38.33
C GLY A 249 -2.73 -14.19 38.95
N GLU A 250 -2.80 -14.16 40.28
CA GLU A 250 -3.99 -13.72 41.03
C GLU A 250 -4.39 -12.28 40.73
N ASN A 251 -3.41 -11.40 40.47
CA ASN A 251 -3.66 -10.00 40.09
C ASN A 251 -4.53 -9.91 38.83
N TYR A 252 -4.25 -10.72 37.79
CA TYR A 252 -5.05 -10.73 36.57
C TYR A 252 -6.48 -11.22 36.83
N VAL A 253 -6.64 -12.25 37.66
CA VAL A 253 -7.96 -12.76 38.05
C VAL A 253 -8.78 -11.67 38.76
N LYS A 254 -8.15 -10.91 39.68
CA LYS A 254 -8.79 -9.80 40.39
C LYS A 254 -9.24 -8.70 39.41
N THR A 255 -8.34 -8.26 38.53
CA THR A 255 -8.62 -7.22 37.53
C THR A 255 -9.75 -7.64 36.59
N VAL A 256 -9.75 -8.88 36.10
CA VAL A 256 -10.82 -9.38 35.23
C VAL A 256 -12.16 -9.48 35.95
N LYS A 257 -12.19 -9.96 37.21
CA LYS A 257 -13.43 -9.98 38.01
C LYS A 257 -13.98 -8.58 38.25
N GLU A 258 -13.13 -7.56 38.35
CA GLU A 258 -13.54 -6.16 38.44
C GLU A 258 -14.03 -5.61 37.09
N ALA A 259 -13.36 -5.96 35.99
CA ALA A 259 -13.81 -5.61 34.64
C ALA A 259 -15.18 -6.23 34.29
N ILE A 260 -15.46 -7.45 34.78
CA ILE A 260 -16.79 -8.07 34.65
C ILE A 260 -17.83 -7.32 35.50
N ARG A 261 -17.51 -6.99 36.76
CA ARG A 261 -18.41 -6.27 37.68
C ARG A 261 -18.77 -4.86 37.20
N SER A 262 -17.82 -4.16 36.59
CA SER A 262 -18.01 -2.83 36.01
C SER A 262 -18.68 -2.84 34.63
N GLY A 263 -18.97 -4.02 34.07
CA GLY A 263 -19.60 -4.16 32.76
C GLY A 263 -18.66 -3.98 31.56
N LYS A 264 -17.37 -3.68 31.78
CA LYS A 264 -16.36 -3.59 30.71
C LYS A 264 -16.20 -4.93 29.97
N LEU A 265 -16.39 -6.04 30.66
CA LEU A 265 -16.26 -7.39 30.11
C LEU A 265 -17.51 -8.24 30.40
N LYS A 266 -17.97 -9.04 29.43
CA LYS A 266 -19.03 -10.02 29.68
C LYS A 266 -18.42 -11.29 30.25
N GLN A 267 -19.17 -12.01 31.09
CA GLN A 267 -18.67 -13.26 31.69
C GLN A 267 -18.25 -14.30 30.64
N ASN A 268 -18.88 -14.31 29.46
CA ASN A 268 -18.55 -15.22 28.35
C ASN A 268 -17.37 -14.73 27.47
N ASP A 269 -16.75 -13.60 27.79
CA ASP A 269 -15.58 -13.08 27.05
C ASP A 269 -14.27 -13.71 27.52
N VAL A 270 -14.25 -14.26 28.72
CA VAL A 270 -13.06 -14.77 29.39
C VAL A 270 -13.37 -16.02 30.18
N LYS A 271 -12.44 -16.97 30.18
CA LYS A 271 -12.48 -18.14 31.06
C LYS A 271 -11.49 -17.93 32.20
N ILE A 272 -11.95 -18.10 33.43
CA ILE A 272 -11.10 -18.11 34.63
C ILE A 272 -10.95 -19.55 35.08
N ASP A 273 -9.72 -20.03 35.20
CA ASP A 273 -9.38 -21.40 35.61
C ASP A 273 -8.28 -21.35 36.68
N GLY A 274 -8.68 -21.43 37.95
CA GLY A 274 -7.78 -21.22 39.09
C GLY A 274 -7.12 -19.84 39.05
N ASN A 275 -5.80 -19.82 38.89
CA ASN A 275 -4.98 -18.60 38.77
C ASN A 275 -4.78 -18.13 37.32
N LYS A 276 -5.45 -18.77 36.36
CA LYS A 276 -5.32 -18.46 34.93
C LYS A 276 -6.53 -17.69 34.42
N VAL A 277 -6.25 -16.71 33.58
CA VAL A 277 -7.23 -15.95 32.81
C VAL A 277 -6.97 -16.24 31.34
N ILE A 278 -8.00 -16.73 30.65
CA ILE A 278 -7.90 -17.19 29.27
C ILE A 278 -8.90 -16.40 28.41
N PHE A 279 -8.36 -15.60 27.48
CA PHE A 279 -9.14 -14.92 26.45
C PHE A 279 -9.06 -15.73 25.16
N LYS A 280 -10.19 -15.88 24.46
CA LYS A 280 -10.25 -16.61 23.20
C LYS A 280 -10.50 -15.65 22.04
N VAL A 281 -9.53 -15.55 21.15
CA VAL A 281 -9.67 -14.82 19.89
C VAL A 281 -10.49 -15.67 18.91
N PRO A 282 -11.51 -15.12 18.26
CA PRO A 282 -12.27 -15.88 17.27
C PRO A 282 -11.40 -16.36 16.10
N SER A 283 -11.66 -17.57 15.63
CA SER A 283 -11.07 -18.08 14.38
C SER A 283 -11.67 -17.36 13.18
N ALA A 284 -10.90 -17.25 12.09
CA ALA A 284 -11.41 -16.81 10.79
C ALA A 284 -12.69 -17.57 10.41
N ASN A 285 -13.72 -16.86 9.97
CA ASN A 285 -14.94 -17.51 9.48
C ASN A 285 -14.96 -17.69 7.96
N ILE A 286 -13.94 -17.20 7.25
CA ILE A 286 -13.73 -17.46 5.82
C ILE A 286 -12.38 -18.15 5.59
N GLU A 287 -12.42 -19.25 4.82
CA GLU A 287 -11.26 -20.04 4.42
C GLU A 287 -11.23 -20.17 2.89
N SER A 288 -10.60 -19.22 2.20
CA SER A 288 -10.61 -19.18 0.72
C SER A 288 -10.01 -20.42 0.07
N ARG A 289 -8.98 -21.05 0.68
CA ARG A 289 -8.36 -22.28 0.16
C ARG A 289 -9.31 -23.49 0.18
N ARG A 290 -10.29 -23.48 1.07
CA ARG A 290 -11.32 -24.53 1.18
C ARG A 290 -12.65 -24.13 0.56
N SER A 291 -12.72 -22.93 -0.06
CA SER A 291 -13.95 -22.33 -0.56
C SER A 291 -15.07 -22.43 0.47
N GLN A 292 -14.79 -21.93 1.68
CA GLN A 292 -15.67 -22.08 2.83
C GLN A 292 -15.88 -20.75 3.55
N LEU A 293 -17.13 -20.44 3.89
CA LEU A 293 -17.52 -19.36 4.79
C LEU A 293 -18.47 -19.94 5.85
N THR A 294 -18.21 -19.71 7.12
CA THR A 294 -19.09 -20.08 8.22
C THR A 294 -19.93 -18.87 8.61
N CYS A 295 -21.26 -19.03 8.58
CA CYS A 295 -22.17 -17.96 8.97
C CYS A 295 -22.06 -17.69 10.48
N LEU A 296 -21.77 -16.45 10.86
CA LEU A 296 -21.67 -16.06 12.27
C LEU A 296 -23.03 -16.03 12.98
N MET A 297 -24.15 -16.02 12.24
CA MET A 297 -25.51 -16.06 12.80
C MET A 297 -26.00 -17.47 13.08
N CYS A 298 -26.02 -18.37 12.09
CA CYS A 298 -26.55 -19.73 12.27
C CYS A 298 -25.48 -20.82 12.45
N GLY A 299 -24.20 -20.52 12.22
CA GLY A 299 -23.13 -21.51 12.29
C GLY A 299 -23.02 -22.43 11.08
N ASN A 300 -23.96 -22.36 10.12
CA ASN A 300 -23.90 -23.21 8.92
C ASN A 300 -22.76 -22.82 8.00
N VAL A 301 -22.24 -23.83 7.32
CA VAL A 301 -21.17 -23.71 6.35
C VAL A 301 -21.76 -23.36 4.97
N ILE A 302 -21.21 -22.32 4.37
CA ILE A 302 -21.52 -21.81 3.03
C ILE A 302 -20.33 -22.17 2.13
N LYS A 303 -20.61 -22.86 1.02
CA LYS A 303 -19.57 -23.38 0.11
C LYS A 303 -19.81 -22.91 -1.31
N TYR A 304 -20.61 -23.61 -2.10
CA TYR A 304 -20.73 -23.32 -3.52
C TYR A 304 -22.09 -22.70 -3.85
N ALA A 305 -22.14 -21.90 -4.91
CA ALA A 305 -23.37 -21.40 -5.52
C ALA A 305 -23.41 -21.85 -6.98
N ASP A 306 -24.57 -22.26 -7.47
CA ASP A 306 -24.83 -22.33 -8.91
C ASP A 306 -25.09 -20.94 -9.51
N GLU A 307 -25.33 -20.85 -10.82
CA GLU A 307 -25.55 -19.59 -11.53
C GLU A 307 -26.80 -18.82 -11.05
N ASN A 308 -27.77 -19.54 -10.48
CA ASN A 308 -29.00 -18.98 -9.93
C ASN A 308 -28.85 -18.56 -8.46
N GLY A 309 -27.68 -18.80 -7.85
CA GLY A 309 -27.42 -18.48 -6.45
C GLY A 309 -27.88 -19.55 -5.46
N ASN A 310 -28.31 -20.74 -5.92
CA ASN A 310 -28.66 -21.82 -4.99
C ASN A 310 -27.40 -22.40 -4.36
N HIS A 311 -27.45 -22.62 -3.05
CA HIS A 311 -26.31 -23.12 -2.29
C HIS A 311 -26.15 -24.64 -2.39
N HIS A 312 -24.91 -25.09 -2.60
CA HIS A 312 -24.53 -26.49 -2.66
C HIS A 312 -23.33 -26.79 -1.76
N MET A 313 -23.35 -27.93 -1.07
CA MET A 313 -22.23 -28.39 -0.23
C MET A 313 -21.08 -29.03 -1.00
N LYS A 314 -21.37 -29.57 -2.20
CA LYS A 314 -20.40 -30.14 -3.12
C LYS A 314 -20.36 -29.31 -4.40
N LEU A 315 -19.19 -29.22 -5.01
CA LEU A 315 -19.05 -28.60 -6.32
C LEU A 315 -19.78 -29.48 -7.35
N LYS A 316 -20.87 -28.97 -7.91
CA LYS A 316 -21.64 -29.64 -8.97
C LYS A 316 -21.51 -28.87 -10.28
N ASN A 317 -21.83 -27.58 -10.25
CA ASN A 317 -21.60 -26.55 -11.27
C ASN A 317 -21.60 -25.19 -10.54
N GLY A 318 -20.69 -24.26 -10.88
CA GLY A 318 -20.56 -22.95 -10.23
C GLY A 318 -19.23 -22.71 -9.51
N ASP A 319 -19.19 -21.74 -8.60
CA ASP A 319 -17.97 -21.33 -7.87
C ASP A 319 -18.27 -21.16 -6.37
N PHE A 320 -17.25 -20.81 -5.59
CA PHE A 320 -17.38 -20.41 -4.20
C PHE A 320 -18.46 -19.33 -4.05
N TYR A 321 -19.43 -19.54 -3.15
CA TYR A 321 -20.60 -18.68 -2.94
C TYR A 321 -20.20 -17.22 -2.73
N VAL A 322 -19.12 -16.96 -2.00
CA VAL A 322 -18.62 -15.59 -1.79
C VAL A 322 -18.20 -14.95 -3.12
N LYS A 323 -17.49 -15.67 -3.99
CA LYS A 323 -17.11 -15.14 -5.31
C LYS A 323 -18.33 -14.88 -6.19
N PHE A 324 -19.32 -15.78 -6.14
CA PHE A 324 -20.61 -15.57 -6.80
C PHE A 324 -21.29 -14.29 -6.31
N ALA A 325 -21.42 -14.13 -4.99
CA ALA A 325 -22.07 -12.98 -4.38
C ALA A 325 -21.36 -11.66 -4.72
N LEU A 326 -20.03 -11.65 -4.72
CA LEU A 326 -19.23 -10.47 -5.10
C LEU A 326 -19.36 -10.14 -6.58
N ARG A 327 -19.39 -11.15 -7.46
CA ARG A 327 -19.65 -10.94 -8.89
C ARG A 327 -21.04 -10.32 -9.11
N LYS A 328 -22.08 -10.86 -8.46
CA LYS A 328 -23.43 -10.30 -8.51
C LYS A 328 -23.47 -8.85 -8.04
N TYR A 329 -22.79 -8.54 -6.94
CA TYR A 329 -22.65 -7.16 -6.47
C TYR A 329 -22.03 -6.24 -7.52
N HIS A 330 -20.97 -6.68 -8.20
CA HIS A 330 -20.32 -5.90 -9.26
C HIS A 330 -21.17 -5.76 -10.53
N GLU A 331 -22.09 -6.70 -10.79
CA GLU A 331 -23.13 -6.63 -11.82
C GLU A 331 -24.29 -5.70 -11.43
N GLY A 332 -24.31 -5.17 -10.20
CA GLY A 332 -25.36 -4.30 -9.66
C GLY A 332 -26.41 -5.01 -8.80
N ASP A 333 -26.27 -6.32 -8.58
CA ASP A 333 -27.15 -7.12 -7.74
C ASP A 333 -26.60 -7.27 -6.30
N GLU A 334 -27.16 -6.46 -5.41
CA GLU A 334 -26.73 -6.35 -4.00
C GLU A 334 -27.43 -7.33 -3.07
N HIS A 335 -28.32 -8.20 -3.58
CA HIS A 335 -29.06 -9.13 -2.73
C HIS A 335 -28.15 -10.12 -2.00
N PHE A 336 -26.98 -10.40 -2.57
CA PHE A 336 -26.06 -11.45 -2.08
C PHE A 336 -24.86 -10.92 -1.28
N ALA A 337 -24.42 -9.69 -1.55
CA ALA A 337 -23.26 -9.11 -0.89
C ALA A 337 -23.42 -7.60 -0.68
N ARG A 338 -22.77 -7.08 0.37
CA ARG A 338 -22.63 -5.64 0.61
C ARG A 338 -21.33 -5.35 1.35
N GLN A 339 -20.86 -4.11 1.28
CA GLN A 339 -19.69 -3.68 2.05
C GLN A 339 -20.13 -3.18 3.43
N ARG A 340 -19.30 -3.40 4.46
CA ARG A 340 -19.56 -2.97 5.83
C ARG A 340 -18.28 -2.55 6.55
N LEU A 341 -18.35 -1.48 7.32
CA LEU A 341 -17.34 -1.05 8.27
C LEU A 341 -17.54 -1.76 9.61
N LEU A 342 -16.44 -2.22 10.20
CA LEU A 342 -16.42 -3.00 11.44
C LEU A 342 -15.81 -2.21 12.60
N VAL A 343 -14.69 -1.51 12.37
CA VAL A 343 -13.90 -0.84 13.42
C VAL A 343 -13.35 0.49 12.90
N LYS A 344 -13.36 1.50 13.77
CA LYS A 344 -12.67 2.78 13.62
C LYS A 344 -11.40 2.76 14.46
N VAL A 345 -10.34 3.34 13.93
CA VAL A 345 -9.03 3.39 14.58
C VAL A 345 -8.61 4.84 14.69
N LYS A 346 -8.46 5.32 15.91
CA LYS A 346 -7.99 6.66 16.23
C LYS A 346 -6.55 6.62 16.70
N ILE A 347 -5.86 7.75 16.60
CA ILE A 347 -4.50 7.90 17.10
C ILE A 347 -4.53 8.94 18.22
N ASP A 348 -4.16 8.52 19.42
CA ASP A 348 -4.05 9.41 20.60
C ASP A 348 -2.68 9.25 21.24
N GLU A 349 -1.93 10.34 21.38
CA GLU A 349 -0.56 10.39 21.94
C GLU A 349 0.40 9.25 21.47
N ARG A 350 0.19 8.72 20.25
CA ARG A 350 0.90 7.59 19.60
C ARG A 350 0.43 6.18 19.97
N ASP A 351 -0.66 6.02 20.71
CA ASP A 351 -1.39 4.76 20.83
C ASP A 351 -2.56 4.69 19.82
N LEU A 352 -2.98 3.47 19.51
CA LEU A 352 -4.14 3.19 18.67
C LEU A 352 -5.34 2.94 19.57
N ILE A 353 -6.42 3.70 19.37
CA ILE A 353 -7.71 3.46 20.03
C ILE A 353 -8.64 2.76 19.03
N PHE A 354 -9.26 1.67 19.47
CA PHE A 354 -10.12 0.85 18.63
C PHE A 354 -11.59 0.96 19.06
N GLU A 355 -12.44 1.45 18.17
CA GLU A 355 -13.88 1.61 18.43
C GLU A 355 -14.69 0.80 17.42
N PRO A 356 -15.77 0.11 17.82
CA PRO A 356 -16.72 -0.47 16.86
C PRO A 356 -17.27 0.60 15.90
N ALA A 357 -17.41 0.25 14.62
CA ALA A 357 -18.12 1.10 13.67
C ALA A 357 -19.61 1.08 13.97
N THR A 358 -20.22 2.26 13.96
CA THR A 358 -21.65 2.46 14.20
C THR A 358 -22.49 2.22 12.95
N ARG A 359 -23.81 2.24 13.12
CA ARG A 359 -24.75 2.23 12.00
C ARG A 359 -24.59 3.49 11.13
N GLU A 360 -24.40 4.66 11.75
CA GLU A 360 -24.20 5.93 11.05
C GLU A 360 -22.93 5.89 10.18
N ASP A 361 -21.83 5.30 10.68
CA ASP A 361 -20.60 5.12 9.90
C ASP A 361 -20.85 4.32 8.62
N ASN A 362 -21.73 3.32 8.70
CA ASN A 362 -22.11 2.50 7.55
C ASN A 362 -23.09 3.23 6.61
N GLU A 363 -23.96 4.09 7.13
CA GLU A 363 -24.81 4.98 6.31
C GLU A 363 -23.99 5.93 5.44
N ARG A 364 -22.85 6.42 5.94
CA ARG A 364 -21.91 7.22 5.14
C ARG A 364 -21.29 6.44 3.98
N LEU A 365 -21.06 5.13 4.15
CA LEU A 365 -20.60 4.26 3.05
C LEU A 365 -21.64 4.18 1.92
N TRP A 366 -22.93 4.11 2.27
CA TRP A 366 -24.03 4.12 1.31
C TRP A 366 -24.17 5.46 0.59
N LYS A 367 -24.03 6.59 1.29
CA LYS A 367 -24.02 7.92 0.67
C LYS A 367 -22.92 8.05 -0.38
N ALA A 368 -21.70 7.61 -0.06
CA ALA A 368 -20.60 7.60 -1.03
C ALA A 368 -20.88 6.70 -2.23
N LYS A 369 -21.59 5.59 -2.02
CA LYS A 369 -21.98 4.66 -3.08
C LYS A 369 -22.91 5.29 -4.10
N GLU A 370 -23.95 5.99 -3.64
CA GLU A 370 -24.89 6.67 -4.55
C GLU A 370 -24.18 7.73 -5.40
N LYS A 371 -23.23 8.47 -4.81
CA LYS A 371 -22.40 9.42 -5.56
C LYS A 371 -21.54 8.75 -6.63
N VAL A 372 -20.86 7.67 -6.28
CA VAL A 372 -20.06 6.90 -7.24
C VAL A 372 -20.93 6.34 -8.37
N LYS A 373 -22.14 5.86 -8.04
CA LYS A 373 -23.11 5.38 -9.03
C LYS A 373 -23.52 6.51 -9.99
N GLU A 374 -23.84 7.68 -9.49
CA GLU A 374 -24.15 8.86 -10.32
C GLU A 374 -22.98 9.23 -11.25
N MET A 375 -21.74 9.17 -10.75
CA MET A 375 -20.54 9.42 -11.56
C MET A 375 -20.36 8.39 -12.67
N LEU A 376 -20.60 7.10 -12.37
CA LEU A 376 -20.57 6.03 -13.36
C LEU A 376 -21.65 6.21 -14.44
N GLU A 377 -22.88 6.55 -14.04
CA GLU A 377 -24.00 6.81 -14.96
C GLU A 377 -23.73 7.99 -15.88
N LYS A 378 -23.04 9.03 -15.38
CA LYS A 378 -22.61 10.19 -16.17
C LYS A 378 -21.38 9.92 -17.05
N GLY A 379 -20.75 8.76 -16.94
CA GLY A 379 -19.52 8.45 -17.66
C GLY A 379 -18.35 9.33 -17.23
N ASP A 380 -18.24 9.62 -15.93
CA ASP A 380 -17.19 10.45 -15.38
C ASP A 380 -15.79 9.86 -15.70
N PRO A 381 -14.92 10.58 -16.43
CA PRO A 381 -13.65 10.06 -16.91
C PRO A 381 -12.64 9.80 -15.80
N ASP A 382 -12.88 10.32 -14.59
CA ASP A 382 -12.01 10.10 -13.44
C ASP A 382 -12.31 8.79 -12.70
N VAL A 383 -13.45 8.15 -13.01
CA VAL A 383 -13.75 6.81 -12.51
C VAL A 383 -13.01 5.80 -13.39
N PRO A 384 -12.07 4.99 -12.85
CA PRO A 384 -11.29 4.04 -13.63
C PRO A 384 -12.16 2.80 -13.96
N SER A 385 -13.01 2.99 -14.97
CA SER A 385 -14.05 2.06 -15.42
C SER A 385 -13.58 1.10 -16.51
N GLU A 386 -12.30 1.20 -16.91
CA GLU A 386 -11.67 0.30 -17.85
C GLU A 386 -11.55 -1.13 -17.31
N THR A 387 -11.71 -2.10 -18.21
CA THR A 387 -11.63 -3.52 -17.91
C THR A 387 -10.18 -3.93 -17.61
N ILE A 388 -10.00 -4.73 -16.57
CA ILE A 388 -8.72 -5.29 -16.20
C ILE A 388 -8.29 -6.30 -17.27
N PRO A 389 -7.07 -6.18 -17.83
CA PRO A 389 -6.54 -7.13 -18.80
C PRO A 389 -6.58 -8.59 -18.34
N LEU A 390 -7.20 -9.47 -19.14
CA LEU A 390 -7.32 -10.92 -18.84
C LEU A 390 -6.08 -11.75 -19.26
N TYR A 391 -5.08 -11.15 -19.91
CA TYR A 391 -4.00 -11.86 -20.59
C TYR A 391 -2.73 -12.14 -19.77
N GLU A 392 -2.77 -12.01 -18.44
CA GLU A 392 -1.56 -12.23 -17.63
C GLU A 392 -1.39 -13.68 -17.14
N ASN A 393 -0.29 -14.33 -17.57
CA ASN A 393 0.12 -15.69 -17.17
C ASN A 393 0.43 -15.84 -15.65
N ARG A 394 0.39 -14.75 -14.87
CA ARG A 394 0.59 -14.74 -13.42
C ARG A 394 -0.67 -14.29 -12.68
N ARG A 395 -1.80 -14.95 -12.93
CA ARG A 395 -3.04 -14.91 -12.13
C ARG A 395 -3.23 -13.62 -11.31
N ILE A 396 -3.44 -12.50 -12.00
CA ILE A 396 -4.47 -11.56 -11.56
C ILE A 396 -5.81 -12.20 -11.95
N THR A 397 -6.12 -13.39 -11.39
CA THR A 397 -7.51 -13.87 -11.40
C THR A 397 -8.33 -12.78 -10.72
N PRO A 398 -9.57 -12.48 -11.16
CA PRO A 398 -10.42 -11.48 -10.52
C PRO A 398 -10.38 -11.62 -9.00
N ILE A 399 -9.58 -10.79 -8.35
CA ILE A 399 -9.48 -10.79 -6.89
C ILE A 399 -10.83 -10.25 -6.47
N LEU A 400 -11.59 -11.02 -5.68
CA LEU A 400 -12.95 -10.65 -5.28
C LEU A 400 -13.91 -10.46 -6.48
N SER A 401 -13.70 -11.19 -7.57
CA SER A 401 -14.53 -11.12 -8.79
C SER A 401 -14.54 -9.74 -9.47
N ALA A 402 -13.52 -8.91 -9.24
CA ALA A 402 -13.38 -7.62 -9.90
C ALA A 402 -12.92 -7.76 -11.36
N GLU A 403 -13.61 -7.07 -12.26
CA GLU A 403 -13.35 -6.97 -13.70
C GLU A 403 -12.94 -5.57 -14.14
N LYS A 404 -13.23 -4.54 -13.33
CA LYS A 404 -12.90 -3.13 -13.60
C LYS A 404 -12.11 -2.53 -12.44
N TRP A 405 -11.23 -1.57 -12.69
CA TRP A 405 -10.32 -1.05 -11.67
C TRP A 405 -11.01 -0.37 -10.49
N TYR A 406 -12.10 0.37 -10.73
CA TYR A 406 -12.83 1.03 -9.64
C TYR A 406 -13.40 0.04 -8.60
N GLN A 407 -13.59 -1.23 -8.96
CA GLN A 407 -14.13 -2.27 -8.09
C GLN A 407 -13.15 -2.71 -6.99
N PHE A 408 -11.88 -2.28 -7.05
CA PHE A 408 -10.90 -2.47 -5.97
C PHE A 408 -11.03 -1.48 -4.82
N PHE A 409 -11.95 -0.53 -4.90
CA PHE A 409 -12.12 0.50 -3.89
C PHE A 409 -13.51 0.40 -3.26
N ASN A 410 -13.59 0.70 -1.97
CA ASN A 410 -14.90 1.03 -1.42
C ASN A 410 -15.32 2.42 -1.90
N PRO A 411 -16.62 2.75 -1.93
CA PRO A 411 -17.09 4.03 -2.47
C PRO A 411 -16.45 5.27 -1.84
N ARG A 412 -16.16 5.25 -0.52
CA ARG A 412 -15.49 6.38 0.15
C ARG A 412 -14.06 6.57 -0.34
N GLN A 413 -13.31 5.47 -0.45
CA GLN A 413 -11.95 5.47 -1.00
C GLN A 413 -11.95 6.01 -2.44
N LEU A 414 -12.81 5.47 -3.30
CA LEU A 414 -12.87 5.86 -4.71
C LEU A 414 -13.18 7.35 -4.87
N LEU A 415 -14.20 7.86 -4.19
CA LEU A 415 -14.57 9.27 -4.26
C LEU A 415 -13.43 10.19 -3.80
N THR A 416 -12.73 9.80 -2.74
CA THR A 416 -11.57 10.54 -2.22
C THR A 416 -10.44 10.57 -3.23
N LEU A 417 -10.12 9.44 -3.85
CA LEU A 417 -9.07 9.34 -4.88
C LEU A 417 -9.39 10.18 -6.12
N ILE A 418 -10.65 10.17 -6.57
CA ILE A 418 -11.08 11.01 -7.70
C ILE A 418 -10.89 12.50 -7.39
N LYS A 419 -11.29 12.93 -6.19
CA LYS A 419 -11.07 14.32 -5.76
C LYS A 419 -9.59 14.68 -5.71
N ILE A 420 -8.71 13.78 -5.22
CA ILE A 420 -7.26 14.01 -5.25
C ILE A 420 -6.77 14.17 -6.70
N VAL A 421 -7.19 13.30 -7.63
CA VAL A 421 -6.80 13.42 -9.05
C VAL A 421 -7.17 14.78 -9.63
N ARG A 422 -8.39 15.26 -9.35
CA ARG A 422 -8.86 16.59 -9.79
C ARG A 422 -8.03 17.72 -9.18
N LEU A 423 -7.75 17.65 -7.88
CA LEU A 423 -6.92 18.64 -7.21
C LEU A 423 -5.48 18.65 -7.74
N ILE A 424 -4.89 17.50 -8.08
CA ILE A 424 -3.56 17.45 -8.72
C ILE A 424 -3.58 18.16 -10.07
N ARG A 425 -4.62 17.98 -10.89
CA ARG A 425 -4.77 18.71 -12.17
C ARG A 425 -4.93 20.21 -11.94
N GLU A 426 -5.65 20.61 -10.90
CA GLU A 426 -5.79 22.02 -10.53
C GLU A 426 -4.45 22.62 -10.08
N VAL A 427 -3.67 21.89 -9.27
CA VAL A 427 -2.31 22.28 -8.89
C VAL A 427 -1.46 22.56 -10.12
N GLY A 428 -1.50 21.69 -11.14
CA GLY A 428 -0.76 21.93 -12.39
C GLY A 428 -1.05 23.30 -13.00
N LYS A 429 -2.34 23.66 -13.13
CA LYS A 429 -2.75 24.98 -13.65
C LYS A 429 -2.27 26.13 -12.77
N LYS A 430 -2.43 26.01 -11.45
CA LYS A 430 -2.01 27.06 -10.51
C LYS A 430 -0.50 27.27 -10.50
N VAL A 431 0.28 26.19 -10.56
CA VAL A 431 1.74 26.25 -10.63
C VAL A 431 2.17 26.99 -11.91
N GLU A 432 1.57 26.64 -13.05
CA GLU A 432 1.87 27.29 -14.33
C GLU A 432 1.56 28.80 -14.26
N GLU A 433 0.39 29.18 -13.76
CA GLU A 433 0.01 30.59 -13.56
C GLU A 433 0.94 31.34 -12.59
N GLU A 434 1.36 30.70 -11.50
CA GLU A 434 2.33 31.27 -10.54
C GLU A 434 3.68 31.52 -11.23
N LYS A 435 4.20 30.55 -12.00
CA LYS A 435 5.50 30.69 -12.67
C LYS A 435 5.48 31.70 -13.81
N LEU A 436 4.38 31.82 -14.54
CA LEU A 436 4.18 32.90 -15.50
C LEU A 436 4.22 34.28 -14.83
N LYS A 437 3.59 34.45 -13.66
CA LYS A 437 3.64 35.70 -12.88
C LYS A 437 5.03 36.00 -12.31
N GLU A 438 5.82 34.96 -12.03
CA GLU A 438 7.23 35.06 -11.65
C GLU A 438 8.16 35.41 -12.85
N GLY A 439 7.61 35.53 -14.07
CA GLY A 439 8.36 35.92 -15.27
C GLY A 439 8.99 34.76 -16.04
N TRP A 440 8.59 33.52 -15.78
CA TRP A 440 9.06 32.36 -16.54
C TRP A 440 8.46 32.37 -17.95
N SER A 441 9.16 31.74 -18.92
CA SER A 441 8.56 31.50 -20.24
C SER A 441 7.40 30.51 -20.12
N ALA A 442 6.45 30.56 -21.06
CA ALA A 442 5.31 29.64 -21.06
C ALA A 442 5.75 28.17 -21.12
N GLU A 443 6.74 27.84 -21.93
CA GLU A 443 7.31 26.50 -22.02
C GLU A 443 7.93 26.05 -20.69
N GLN A 444 8.74 26.90 -20.05
CA GLN A 444 9.40 26.55 -18.79
C GLN A 444 8.41 26.45 -17.64
N ALA A 445 7.38 27.31 -17.60
CA ALA A 445 6.31 27.28 -16.61
C ALA A 445 5.47 26.00 -16.73
N PHE A 446 5.11 25.62 -17.96
CA PHE A 446 4.38 24.39 -18.24
C PHE A 446 5.18 23.14 -17.84
N GLU A 447 6.46 23.04 -18.25
CA GLU A 447 7.32 21.92 -17.85
C GLU A 447 7.47 21.81 -16.33
N TYR A 448 7.55 22.94 -15.62
CA TYR A 448 7.64 22.94 -14.15
C TYR A 448 6.34 22.48 -13.50
N ALA A 449 5.19 22.93 -14.02
CA ALA A 449 3.89 22.46 -13.58
C ALA A 449 3.71 20.95 -13.80
N GLU A 450 4.15 20.44 -14.96
CA GLU A 450 4.15 19.02 -15.27
C GLU A 450 5.02 18.23 -14.27
N ALA A 451 6.20 18.76 -13.93
CA ALA A 451 7.08 18.14 -12.94
C ALA A 451 6.41 18.05 -11.56
N VAL A 452 5.80 19.14 -11.07
CA VAL A 452 5.10 19.16 -9.78
C VAL A 452 3.92 18.17 -9.78
N ALA A 453 3.08 18.21 -10.81
CA ALA A 453 1.95 17.29 -10.95
C ALA A 453 2.40 15.82 -11.02
N THR A 454 3.52 15.54 -11.69
CA THR A 454 4.11 14.19 -11.79
C THR A 454 4.49 13.64 -10.41
N TYR A 455 5.20 14.42 -9.58
CA TYR A 455 5.58 13.95 -8.24
C TYR A 455 4.38 13.79 -7.30
N LEU A 456 3.37 14.67 -7.40
CA LEU A 456 2.12 14.52 -6.65
C LEU A 456 1.35 13.27 -7.09
N SER A 457 1.34 12.96 -8.40
CA SER A 457 0.73 11.73 -8.94
C SER A 457 1.45 10.48 -8.45
N VAL A 458 2.78 10.51 -8.38
CA VAL A 458 3.59 9.43 -7.78
C VAL A 458 3.23 9.24 -6.30
N ALA A 459 3.03 10.32 -5.54
CA ALA A 459 2.59 10.25 -4.16
C ALA A 459 1.18 9.63 -4.04
N LEU A 460 0.24 10.01 -4.90
CA LEU A 460 -1.10 9.42 -4.98
C LEU A 460 -1.03 7.90 -5.24
N VAL A 461 -0.26 7.46 -6.24
CA VAL A 461 -0.09 6.02 -6.55
C VAL A 461 0.43 5.25 -5.33
N ASN A 462 1.36 5.84 -4.57
CA ASN A 462 1.85 5.26 -3.32
C ASN A 462 0.80 5.18 -2.21
N GLN A 463 -0.23 6.03 -2.23
CA GLN A 463 -1.36 5.96 -1.29
C GLN A 463 -2.39 4.94 -1.75
N VAL A 464 -2.69 4.86 -3.04
CA VAL A 464 -3.65 3.90 -3.63
C VAL A 464 -3.34 2.45 -3.22
N ARG A 465 -2.05 2.07 -3.18
CA ARG A 465 -1.62 0.71 -2.79
C ARG A 465 -1.97 0.30 -1.35
N HIS A 466 -2.26 1.26 -0.49
CA HIS A 466 -2.61 1.07 0.92
C HIS A 466 -4.08 1.39 1.22
N ASN A 467 -4.82 1.94 0.24
CA ASN A 467 -6.16 2.47 0.41
C ASN A 467 -7.14 1.86 -0.60
N CYS A 468 -7.17 0.52 -0.65
CA CYS A 468 -8.11 -0.25 -1.47
C CYS A 468 -8.65 -1.46 -0.68
N ILE A 469 -9.72 -2.12 -1.16
CA ILE A 469 -10.42 -3.18 -0.41
C ILE A 469 -9.63 -4.47 -0.25
N VAL A 470 -8.57 -4.65 -1.04
CA VAL A 470 -7.68 -5.81 -0.97
C VAL A 470 -6.54 -5.61 0.04
N THR A 471 -6.52 -4.44 0.70
CA THR A 471 -5.59 -4.12 1.79
C THR A 471 -5.92 -4.96 3.02
N SER A 472 -4.91 -5.59 3.60
CA SER A 472 -5.07 -6.35 4.84
C SER A 472 -4.53 -5.58 6.05
N VAL A 473 -5.14 -5.82 7.21
CA VAL A 473 -4.59 -5.37 8.48
C VAL A 473 -3.40 -6.27 8.84
N GLU A 474 -2.23 -5.66 9.05
CA GLU A 474 -1.03 -6.34 9.56
C GLU A 474 -0.88 -6.06 11.06
N PRO A 475 -1.43 -6.92 11.95
CA PRO A 475 -1.55 -6.62 13.37
C PRO A 475 -0.22 -6.59 14.13
N THR A 476 0.91 -6.85 13.48
CA THR A 476 2.20 -7.08 14.16
C THR A 476 3.13 -5.86 14.14
N ARG A 477 3.28 -5.17 13.00
CA ARG A 477 4.33 -4.14 12.82
C ARG A 477 3.91 -2.88 12.07
N LYS A 478 3.13 -2.98 10.99
CA LYS A 478 2.82 -1.82 10.12
C LYS A 478 1.36 -1.37 10.19
N PHE A 479 0.50 -2.18 10.82
CA PHE A 479 -0.95 -2.00 10.93
C PHE A 479 -1.70 -2.11 9.59
N VAL A 480 -1.26 -1.44 8.53
CA VAL A 480 -1.81 -1.54 7.17
C VAL A 480 -0.78 -2.19 6.24
N ALA A 481 -1.14 -3.30 5.61
CA ALA A 481 -0.31 -3.95 4.59
C ALA A 481 -0.61 -3.40 3.19
N HIS A 482 0.40 -3.39 2.32
CA HIS A 482 0.17 -3.07 0.91
C HIS A 482 -0.64 -4.17 0.23
N ALA A 483 -1.59 -3.74 -0.59
CA ALA A 483 -2.63 -4.58 -1.16
C ALA A 483 -2.31 -5.02 -2.60
N LEU A 484 -1.78 -4.07 -3.36
CA LEU A 484 -1.25 -4.30 -4.70
C LEU A 484 0.21 -4.70 -4.54
N ALA A 485 0.60 -5.83 -5.12
CA ALA A 485 2.01 -6.12 -5.27
C ALA A 485 2.65 -4.90 -5.93
N SER A 486 3.82 -4.50 -5.45
CA SER A 486 4.58 -3.38 -5.99
C SER A 486 4.86 -3.51 -7.51
N ARG A 487 4.59 -4.68 -8.08
CA ARG A 487 4.84 -5.11 -9.45
C ARG A 487 3.74 -4.65 -10.40
N GLY A 488 3.91 -3.44 -10.97
CA GLY A 488 3.11 -2.96 -12.10
C GLY A 488 1.70 -2.54 -11.72
N ILE A 489 1.43 -1.24 -11.77
CA ILE A 489 0.18 -0.77 -12.37
C ILE A 489 0.41 -0.84 -13.88
#